data_AF-A0A1F5FB39-F1
#
_entry.id   AF-A0A1F5FB39-F1
#
_cell.length_a   1.000
_cell.length_b   1.000
_cell.length_c   1.000
_cell.angle_alpha   90.00
_cell.angle_beta   90.00
_cell.angle_gamma   90.00
#
_symmetry.space_group_name_H-M   'P 1'
#
loop_
_entity.id
_entity.type
_entity.pdbx_description
1 polymer ?
#
loop_
_entity_poly.entity_id
_entity_poly.type
_entity_poly.pdbx_seq_one_letter_code
_entity_poly.pdbx_strand_id
1 'polypeptide(L)' 'MPYVRYRGPYAVLVHACRRGGKVAQRHLAYLGRRTRVETELRRRIEARFPEITFEWEKLESGLRGGAGRSASNWLEED' A
#
# COMPACT_ATOMS: atom_id res chain seq x y z
N MET A 1 -6.71 5.63 -5.13
CA MET A 1 -6.10 6.14 -3.86
C MET A 1 -5.09 5.12 -3.34
N PRO A 2 -3.83 5.52 -3.06
CA PRO A 2 -2.82 4.66 -2.43
C PRO A 2 -3.09 4.40 -0.95
N TYR A 3 -2.81 3.18 -0.49
CA TYR A 3 -2.82 2.80 0.93
C TYR A 3 -1.88 1.61 1.17
N VAL A 4 -1.53 1.39 2.44
CA VAL A 4 -0.72 0.24 2.85
C VAL A 4 -1.63 -0.90 3.29
N ARG A 5 -1.40 -2.08 2.73
CA ARG A 5 -2.06 -3.33 3.11
C ARG A 5 -1.07 -4.24 3.81
N TYR A 6 -1.47 -4.81 4.94
CA TYR A 6 -0.66 -5.80 5.66
C TYR A 6 -1.06 -7.23 5.29
N ARG A 7 -0.06 -8.10 5.27
CA ARG A 7 -0.19 -9.55 5.14
C ARG A 7 0.76 -10.19 6.16
N GLY A 8 0.26 -10.40 7.37
CA GLY A 8 1.07 -10.82 8.51
C GLY A 8 2.15 -9.77 8.84
N PRO A 9 3.44 -10.14 8.93
CA PRO A 9 4.50 -9.18 9.24
C PRO A 9 4.91 -8.34 8.02
N TYR A 10 4.31 -8.56 6.86
CA TYR A 10 4.68 -7.90 5.62
C TYR A 10 3.66 -6.84 5.22
N ALA A 11 4.14 -5.76 4.64
CA ALA A 11 3.35 -4.66 4.11
C ALA A 11 3.51 -4.55 2.59
N VAL A 12 2.42 -4.17 1.92
CA VAL A 12 2.34 -3.96 0.48
C VAL A 12 1.69 -2.60 0.23
N LEU A 13 2.30 -1.79 -0.63
CA LEU A 13 1.70 -0.56 -1.10
C LEU A 13 0.77 -0.88 -2.27
N VAL A 14 -0.50 -0.51 -2.13
CA VAL A 14 -1.55 -0.77 -3.12
C VAL A 14 -2.28 0.51 -3.49
N HIS A 15 -2.77 0.60 -4.72
CA HIS A 15 -3.61 1.70 -5.18
C HIS A 15 -4.97 1.15 -5.62
N ALA A 16 -6.03 1.61 -4.96
CA ALA A 16 -7.39 1.37 -5.44
C ALA A 16 -7.67 2.26 -6.66
N CYS A 17 -7.94 1.63 -7.81
CA CYS A 17 -8.36 2.29 -9.04
C CYS A 17 -9.78 1.85 -9.39
N ARG A 18 -10.55 2.68 -10.08
CA ARG A 18 -11.82 2.25 -10.69
C ARG A 18 -11.60 1.93 -12.16
N ARG A 19 -11.99 0.73 -12.58
CA ARG A 19 -11.94 0.30 -13.97
C ARG A 19 -13.29 -0.29 -14.35
N GLY A 20 -13.99 0.32 -15.29
CA GLY A 20 -15.28 -0.16 -15.80
C GLY A 20 -16.36 -0.32 -14.71
N GLY A 21 -16.45 0.63 -13.79
CA GLY A 21 -17.43 0.59 -12.69
C GLY A 21 -17.06 -0.29 -11.50
N LYS A 22 -15.99 -1.11 -11.60
CA LYS A 22 -15.49 -1.94 -10.50
C LYS A 22 -14.27 -1.32 -9.84
N VAL A 23 -14.13 -1.51 -8.52
CA VAL A 23 -12.91 -1.15 -7.79
C VAL A 23 -11.89 -2.26 -7.95
N ALA A 24 -10.73 -1.94 -8.50
CA ALA A 24 -9.60 -2.85 -8.65
C ALA A 24 -8.42 -2.38 -7.79
N GLN A 25 -7.67 -3.34 -7.25
CA GLN A 25 -6.45 -3.06 -6.47
C GLN A 25 -5.22 -3.28 -7.35
N ARG A 26 -4.40 -2.25 -7.54
CA ARG A 26 -3.12 -2.34 -8.23
C ARG A 26 -2.00 -2.42 -7.20
N HIS A 27 -1.16 -3.44 -7.28
CA HIS A 27 0.03 -3.53 -6.44
C HIS A 27 1.11 -2.59 -6.97
N LEU A 28 1.60 -1.70 -6.11
CA LEU A 28 2.59 -0.68 -6.47
C LEU A 28 3.99 -1.11 -6.06
N ALA A 29 4.14 -1.60 -4.82
CA ALA A 29 5.41 -2.06 -4.28
C ALA A 29 5.23 -3.00 -3.09
N TYR A 30 6.17 -3.93 -2.93
CA TYR A 30 6.30 -4.72 -1.71
C TYR A 30 7.17 -3.97 -0.71
N LEU A 31 6.62 -3.68 0.48
CA LEU A 31 7.33 -2.98 1.55
C LEU A 31 8.00 -3.96 2.53
N GLY A 32 7.64 -5.24 2.50
CA GLY A 32 8.18 -6.24 3.41
C GLY A 32 7.88 -5.89 4.87
N ARG A 33 8.81 -6.17 5.79
CA ARG A 33 8.63 -5.89 7.23
C ARG A 33 8.96 -4.45 7.64
N ARG A 34 9.05 -3.54 6.67
CA ARG A 34 9.54 -2.18 6.90
C ARG A 34 8.47 -1.35 7.60
N THR A 35 8.89 -0.55 8.57
CA THR A 35 8.04 0.42 9.29
C THR A 35 8.06 1.81 8.64
N ARG A 36 8.82 1.98 7.55
CA ARG A 36 8.97 3.22 6.78
C ARG A 36 9.19 2.93 5.30
N VAL A 37 8.79 3.86 4.44
CA VAL A 37 9.07 3.78 2.99
C VAL A 37 10.32 4.61 2.71
N GLU A 38 11.40 3.94 2.28
CA GLU A 38 12.67 4.61 1.96
C GLU A 38 12.52 5.63 0.83
N THR A 39 13.23 6.75 0.90
CA THR A 39 13.15 7.83 -0.09
C THR A 39 13.46 7.34 -1.51
N GLU A 40 14.42 6.44 -1.67
CA GLU A 40 14.72 5.85 -2.99
C GLU A 40 13.55 5.02 -3.52
N LEU A 41 12.91 4.23 -2.66
CA LEU A 41 11.73 3.46 -3.02
C LEU A 41 10.56 4.38 -3.40
N ARG A 42 10.36 5.50 -2.70
CA ARG A 42 9.35 6.52 -3.05
C ARG A 42 9.57 7.04 -4.47
N ARG A 43 10.79 7.53 -4.75
CA ARG A 43 11.17 8.05 -6.07
C ARG A 43 10.95 7.03 -7.18
N ARG A 44 11.30 5.76 -6.94
CA ARG A 44 11.07 4.67 -7.90
C ARG A 44 9.60 4.40 -8.17
N ILE A 45 8.75 4.47 -7.13
CA ILE A 45 7.31 4.28 -7.25
C ILE A 45 6.69 5.47 -7.98
N GLU A 46 7.07 6.70 -7.63
CA GLU A 46 6.58 7.93 -8.28
C GLU A 46 6.96 7.98 -9.76
N ALA A 47 8.20 7.61 -10.11
CA ALA A 47 8.64 7.53 -11.50
C ALA A 47 7.90 6.44 -12.29
N ARG A 48 7.52 5.33 -11.63
CA ARG A 48 6.81 4.21 -12.26
C ARG A 48 5.31 4.47 -12.42
N PHE A 49 4.72 5.28 -11.54
CA PHE A 49 3.29 5.57 -11.52
C PHE A 49 3.05 7.08 -11.42
N PRO A 50 3.44 7.86 -12.45
CA PRO A 50 3.31 9.31 -12.45
C PRO A 50 1.85 9.76 -12.38
N GLU A 51 0.88 8.90 -12.76
CA GLU A 51 -0.55 9.19 -12.64
C GLU A 51 -1.11 9.13 -11.21
N ILE A 52 -0.29 8.74 -10.23
CA ILE A 52 -0.72 8.51 -8.85
C ILE A 52 -0.12 9.58 -7.93
N THR A 53 -0.97 10.33 -7.25
CA THR A 53 -0.54 11.18 -6.13
C THR A 53 -0.31 10.33 -4.88
N PHE A 54 0.88 10.42 -4.30
CA PHE A 54 1.27 9.69 -3.09
C PHE A 54 1.32 10.60 -1.86
N GLU A 55 0.38 10.42 -0.93
CA GLU A 55 0.42 11.06 0.39
C GLU A 55 1.36 10.26 1.33
N TRP A 56 2.68 10.34 1.12
CA TRP A 56 3.67 9.49 1.80
C TRP A 56 3.59 9.54 3.33
N GLU A 57 3.38 10.72 3.92
CA GLU A 57 3.27 10.88 5.38
C GLU A 57 2.10 10.06 5.95
N LYS A 58 0.97 10.06 5.25
CA LYS A 58 -0.24 9.29 5.62
C LYS A 58 -0.02 7.79 5.45
N LEU A 59 0.68 7.39 4.39
CA LEU A 59 1.06 5.98 4.16
C LEU A 59 1.98 5.47 5.27
N GLU A 60 2.96 6.27 5.69
CA GLU A 60 3.88 5.91 6.77
C GLU A 60 3.23 5.91 8.16
N SER A 61 2.24 6.77 8.40
CA SER A 61 1.42 6.69 9.61
C SER A 61 0.75 5.31 9.73
N GLY A 62 0.25 4.78 8.61
CA GLY A 62 -0.26 3.41 8.52
C GLY A 62 0.79 2.33 8.81
N LEU A 63 2.07 2.58 8.48
CA LEU A 63 3.20 1.68 8.77
C LEU A 63 3.57 1.61 10.26
N ARG A 64 3.45 2.73 10.98
CA ARG A 64 3.80 2.80 12.41
C ARG A 64 2.74 2.18 13.32
N GLY A 65 1.47 2.16 12.91
CA GLY A 65 0.36 1.63 13.71
C GLY A 65 0.02 0.15 13.48
N GLY A 66 0.78 -0.57 12.64
CA GLY A 66 0.41 -1.92 12.15
C GLY A 66 0.83 -3.10 13.01
N ALA A 67 1.64 -2.91 14.06
CA ALA A 67 2.01 -4.01 14.95
C ALA A 67 0.84 -4.48 15.86
N GLY A 68 -0.31 -3.79 15.86
CA GLY A 68 -1.41 -4.07 16.80
C GLY A 68 -2.83 -3.96 16.23
N ARG A 69 -3.03 -3.80 14.90
CA ARG A 69 -4.38 -3.76 14.32
C ARG A 69 -4.60 -4.92 13.35
N SER A 70 -5.05 -6.02 13.94
CA SER A 70 -5.82 -7.13 13.38
C SER A 70 -5.60 -7.43 11.90
N ALA A 71 -4.87 -8.53 11.69
CA ALA A 71 -5.00 -9.42 10.54
C ALA A 71 -6.38 -10.13 10.52
N SER A 72 -7.46 -9.39 10.74
CA SER A 72 -8.83 -9.89 10.81
C SER A 72 -9.73 -8.99 10.00
N ASN A 73 -9.59 -9.02 8.68
CA ASN A 73 -10.74 -9.06 7.78
C ASN A 73 -10.32 -9.37 6.34
N TRP A 74 -11.15 -10.17 5.67
CA TRP A 74 -11.18 -10.50 4.22
C TRP A 74 -10.33 -11.71 3.80
N LEU A 75 -10.87 -12.95 3.84
CA LEU A 75 -11.85 -13.58 2.90
C LEU A 75 -11.28 -13.60 1.47
N GLU A 76 -10.93 -14.78 0.94
CA GLU A 76 -11.79 -15.64 0.08
C GLU A 76 -12.19 -14.93 -1.21
N GLU A 77 -12.16 -15.67 -2.33
CA GLU A 77 -12.27 -15.22 -3.75
C GLU A 77 -10.91 -14.70 -4.29
N ASP A 78 -10.13 -15.45 -5.08
CA ASP A 78 -10.41 -16.42 -6.15
C ASP A 78 -9.32 -17.53 -6.16
#